data_AF-A0A4Y5ZPG9-F1
#
_entry.id   AF-A0A4Y5ZPG9-F1
#
_cell.length_a   1.000
_cell.length_b   1.000
_cell.length_c   1.000
_cell.angle_alpha   90.00
_cell.angle_beta   90.00
_cell.angle_gamma   90.00
#
_symmetry.space_group_name_H-M   'P 1'
#
loop_
_entity.id
_entity.type
_entity.pdbx_description
1 polymer ?
#
loop_
_entity_poly.entity_id
_entity_poly.type
_entity_poly.pdbx_seq_one_letter_code
_entity_poly.pdbx_strand_id
1 'polypeptide(L)'
;MIPEQQRLLETFTLLVASALERLALTASEEQARLASERESIRNSLLAALSHDLRTPLTVLFGQSEILTLDLAAEGSKHAMQASEIRQHVLNTTRPVNNLLDMARIQSGGFNLKRVAHP
;
A
#
# COMPACT_ATOMS: atom_id res chain seq x y z
N MET A 1 41.16 -10.71 47.92
CA MET A 1 41.33 -10.50 46.47
C MET A 1 42.41 -9.45 46.26
N ILE A 2 43.31 -9.67 45.31
CA ILE A 2 44.36 -8.69 44.97
C ILE A 2 43.69 -7.54 44.19
N PRO A 3 44.00 -6.25 44.45
CA PRO A 3 43.32 -5.12 43.79
C PRO A 3 43.27 -5.20 42.26
N GLU A 4 44.30 -5.81 41.67
CA GLU A 4 44.41 -6.02 40.22
C GLU A 4 43.37 -7.00 39.66
N GLN A 5 43.03 -8.05 40.40
CA GLN A 5 41.99 -9.02 40.00
C GLN A 5 40.59 -8.39 39.99
N GLN A 6 40.34 -7.48 40.94
CA GLN A 6 39.06 -6.78 41.07
C GLN A 6 38.84 -5.81 39.90
N ARG A 7 39.90 -5.06 39.54
CA ARG A 7 39.90 -4.16 38.38
C ARG A 7 39.75 -4.92 37.05
N LEU A 8 40.33 -6.12 36.94
CA LEU A 8 40.17 -6.99 35.78
C LEU A 8 38.71 -7.45 35.61
N LEU A 9 38.08 -7.87 36.71
CA LEU A 9 36.66 -8.27 36.77
C LEU A 9 35.72 -7.12 36.39
N GLU A 10 35.95 -5.92 36.90
CA GLU A 10 35.18 -4.73 36.52
C GLU A 10 35.31 -4.43 35.02
N THR A 11 36.53 -4.52 34.48
CA THR A 11 36.78 -4.31 33.05
C THR A 11 36.04 -5.36 32.20
N PHE A 12 36.09 -6.64 32.57
CA PHE A 12 35.33 -7.68 31.88
C PHE A 12 33.82 -7.47 31.98
N THR A 13 33.33 -7.06 33.16
CA THR A 13 31.90 -6.78 33.36
C THR A 13 31.43 -5.66 32.43
N LEU A 14 32.19 -4.57 32.35
CA LEU A 14 31.89 -3.46 31.43
C LEU A 14 31.96 -3.89 29.96
N LEU A 15 32.96 -4.68 29.59
CA LEU A 15 33.12 -5.15 28.22
C LEU A 15 31.97 -6.07 27.79
N VAL A 16 31.57 -7.00 28.66
CA VAL A 16 30.44 -7.91 28.42
C VAL A 16 29.12 -7.13 28.37
N ALA A 17 28.90 -6.19 29.29
CA ALA A 17 27.72 -5.34 29.29
C ALA A 17 27.60 -4.54 27.98
N SER A 18 28.69 -3.89 27.55
CA SER A 18 28.72 -3.12 26.29
C SER A 18 28.53 -4.02 25.06
N ALA A 19 29.09 -5.24 25.06
CA ALA A 19 28.90 -6.19 23.98
C ALA A 19 27.43 -6.65 23.86
N LEU A 20 26.77 -6.92 25.00
CA LEU A 20 25.35 -7.29 25.03
C LEU A 20 24.44 -6.14 24.57
N GLU A 21 24.72 -4.92 25.01
CA GLU A 21 23.99 -3.73 24.58
C GLU A 21 24.10 -3.50 23.07
N ARG A 22 25.32 -3.61 22.52
CA ARG A 22 25.55 -3.52 21.07
C ARG A 22 24.78 -4.59 20.30
N LEU A 23 24.80 -5.84 20.77
CA LEU A 23 24.04 -6.93 20.14
C LEU A 23 22.53 -6.65 20.13
N ALA A 24 21.98 -6.14 21.23
CA ALA A 24 20.57 -5.79 21.33
C ALA A 24 20.21 -4.63 20.37
N LEU A 25 21.05 -3.60 20.30
CA LEU A 25 20.86 -2.47 19.39
C LEU A 25 20.91 -2.92 17.92
N THR A 26 21.92 -3.69 17.52
CA THR A 26 22.02 -4.21 16.15
C THR A 26 20.83 -5.10 15.79
N ALA A 27 20.34 -5.93 16.72
CA ALA A 27 19.13 -6.73 16.48
C ALA A 27 17.88 -5.86 16.29
N SER A 28 17.72 -4.81 17.10
CA SER A 28 16.63 -3.85 16.97
C SER A 28 16.70 -3.06 15.66
N GLU A 29 17.90 -2.63 15.25
CA GLU A 29 18.13 -1.95 13.97
C GLU A 29 17.78 -2.85 12.78
N GLU A 30 18.21 -4.11 12.82
CA GLU A 30 17.88 -5.08 11.76
C GLU A 30 16.38 -5.31 11.67
N GLN A 31 15.71 -5.47 12.80
CA GLN A 31 14.25 -5.66 12.84
C GLN A 31 13.51 -4.43 12.31
N ALA A 32 13.95 -3.22 12.66
CA ALA A 32 13.40 -1.98 12.12
C ALA A 32 13.64 -1.87 10.61
N ARG A 33 14.84 -2.25 10.13
CA ARG A 33 15.17 -2.25 8.70
C ARG A 33 14.26 -3.20 7.92
N LEU A 34 14.11 -4.43 8.39
CA LEU A 34 13.23 -5.43 7.77
C LEU A 34 11.76 -5.00 7.79
N ALA A 35 11.30 -4.37 8.86
CA ALA A 35 9.94 -3.82 8.92
C ALA A 35 9.74 -2.69 7.89
N SER A 36 10.72 -1.79 7.77
CA SER A 36 10.70 -0.71 6.79
C SER A 36 10.74 -1.22 5.34
N GLU A 37 11.59 -2.20 5.04
CA GLU A 37 11.65 -2.85 3.72
C GLU A 37 10.31 -3.52 3.36
N ARG A 38 9.70 -4.24 4.31
CA ARG A 38 8.38 -4.86 4.11
C ARG A 38 7.30 -3.83 3.81
N GLU A 39 7.29 -2.72 4.55
CA GLU A 39 6.33 -1.65 4.31
C GLU A 39 6.56 -1.00 2.94
N SER A 40 7.82 -0.72 2.57
CA SER A 40 8.16 -0.18 1.25
C SER A 40 7.69 -1.08 0.09
N ILE A 41 7.88 -2.40 0.20
CA ILE A 41 7.41 -3.37 -0.79
C ILE A 41 5.88 -3.39 -0.84
N ARG A 42 5.22 -3.46 0.31
CA ARG A 42 3.75 -3.40 0.42
C ARG A 42 3.20 -2.15 -0.28
N ASN A 43 3.81 -0.99 -0.03
CA ASN A 43 3.36 0.29 -0.56
C ASN A 43 3.50 0.35 -2.08
N SER A 44 4.63 -0.14 -2.59
CA SER A 44 4.91 -0.22 -4.03
C SER A 44 3.91 -1.15 -4.73
N LEU A 45 3.62 -2.30 -4.13
CA LEU A 45 2.63 -3.25 -4.65
C LEU A 45 1.23 -2.63 -4.70
N LEU A 46 0.79 -1.99 -3.61
CA LEU A 46 -0.52 -1.33 -3.55
C LEU A 46 -0.64 -0.20 -4.58
N ALA A 47 0.42 0.58 -4.78
CA ALA A 47 0.44 1.64 -5.80
C ALA A 47 0.34 1.08 -7.22
N ALA A 48 1.08 0.01 -7.53
CA ALA A 48 1.02 -0.66 -8.83
C ALA A 48 -0.38 -1.23 -9.11
N LEU A 49 -0.93 -1.99 -8.15
CA LEU A 49 -2.29 -2.53 -8.27
C LEU A 49 -3.35 -1.43 -8.43
N SER A 50 -3.20 -0.30 -7.72
CA SER A 50 -4.10 0.85 -7.86
C SER A 50 -4.14 1.38 -9.30
N HIS A 51 -2.97 1.51 -9.92
CA HIS A 51 -2.84 1.99 -11.28
C HIS A 51 -3.39 0.96 -12.29
N ASP A 52 -2.97 -0.29 -12.13
CA ASP A 52 -3.25 -1.38 -13.08
C ASP A 52 -4.72 -1.82 -13.05
N LEU A 53 -5.44 -1.61 -11.94
CA LEU A 53 -6.88 -1.84 -11.86
C LEU A 53 -7.70 -0.64 -12.34
N ARG A 54 -7.22 0.59 -12.14
CA ARG A 54 -7.93 1.80 -12.58
C ARG A 54 -8.11 1.83 -14.09
N THR A 55 -7.05 1.52 -14.84
CA THR A 55 -7.08 1.53 -16.32
C THR A 55 -8.18 0.65 -16.92
N PRO A 56 -8.25 -0.66 -16.64
CA PRO A 56 -9.29 -1.52 -17.19
C PRO A 56 -10.69 -1.17 -16.66
N LEU A 57 -10.84 -0.73 -15.41
CA LEU A 57 -12.14 -0.29 -14.88
C LEU A 57 -12.65 0.96 -15.59
N THR A 58 -11.78 1.93 -15.87
CA THR A 58 -12.13 3.13 -16.66
C THR A 58 -12.55 2.75 -18.08
N VAL A 59 -11.83 1.82 -18.72
CA VAL A 59 -12.18 1.32 -20.05
C VAL A 59 -13.53 0.60 -20.03
N LEU A 60 -13.75 -0.33 -19.10
CA LEU A 60 -15.02 -1.06 -18.97
C LEU A 60 -16.19 -0.12 -18.71
N PHE A 61 -16.01 0.88 -17.85
CA PHE A 61 -17.04 1.87 -17.58
C PHE A 61 -17.38 2.66 -18.85
N GLY A 62 -16.37 3.20 -19.54
CA GLY A 62 -16.57 3.95 -20.79
C GLY A 62 -17.23 3.10 -21.89
N GLN A 63 -16.80 1.85 -22.06
CA GLN A 63 -17.41 0.93 -23.03
C GLN A 63 -18.86 0.60 -22.67
N SER A 64 -19.16 0.38 -21.39
CA SER A 64 -20.53 0.12 -20.93
C SER A 64 -21.46 1.33 -21.10
N GLU A 65 -20.94 2.56 -20.94
CA GLU A 65 -21.65 3.81 -21.24
C GLU A 65 -21.99 3.91 -22.73
N ILE A 66 -20.98 3.79 -23.60
CA ILE A 66 -21.17 3.85 -25.06
C ILE A 66 -22.19 2.81 -25.51
N LEU A 67 -22.01 1.55 -25.09
CA LEU A 67 -22.90 0.46 -25.47
C LEU A 67 -24.34 0.69 -24.98
N THR A 68 -24.52 1.27 -23.79
CA THR A 68 -25.85 1.60 -23.26
C THR A 68 -26.52 2.68 -24.11
N LEU A 69 -25.78 3.72 -24.50
CA LEU A 69 -26.28 4.82 -25.32
C LEU A 69 -26.65 4.36 -26.73
N ASP A 70 -25.76 3.60 -27.39
CA ASP A 70 -25.96 3.11 -28.74
C ASP A 70 -27.18 2.19 -28.83
N LEU A 71 -27.28 1.21 -27.93
CA LEU A 71 -28.41 0.26 -27.91
C LEU A 71 -29.73 0.92 -27.55
N ALA A 72 -29.72 1.95 -26.70
CA ALA A 72 -30.91 2.73 -26.39
C ALA A 72 -31.37 3.56 -27.60
N ALA A 73 -30.44 4.17 -28.33
CA ALA A 73 -30.74 4.93 -29.54
C ALA A 73 -31.32 4.05 -30.66
N GLU A 74 -30.87 2.80 -30.76
CA GLU A 74 -31.37 1.82 -31.73
C GLU A 74 -32.71 1.17 -31.32
N GLY A 75 -33.22 1.43 -30.12
CA GLY A 75 -34.40 0.74 -29.59
C GLY A 75 -34.16 -0.76 -29.40
N SER A 76 -32.91 -1.17 -29.17
CA SER A 76 -32.54 -2.58 -29.05
C SER A 76 -33.14 -3.21 -27.81
N LYS A 77 -33.61 -4.45 -27.93
CA LYS A 77 -34.07 -5.28 -26.79
C LYS A 77 -32.97 -5.50 -25.74
N HIS A 78 -31.70 -5.29 -26.09
CA HIS A 78 -30.55 -5.45 -25.20
C HIS A 78 -30.22 -4.18 -24.41
N ALA A 79 -30.91 -3.06 -24.63
CA ALA A 79 -30.62 -1.79 -23.94
C ALA A 79 -30.71 -1.91 -22.41
N MET A 80 -31.69 -2.64 -21.88
CA MET A 80 -31.78 -2.89 -20.44
C MET A 80 -30.59 -3.69 -19.92
N GLN A 81 -30.17 -4.72 -20.67
CA GLN A 81 -29.06 -5.58 -20.29
C GLN A 81 -27.72 -4.81 -20.28
N ALA A 82 -27.51 -3.90 -21.23
CA ALA A 82 -26.35 -3.01 -21.24
C ALA A 82 -26.36 -2.03 -20.05
N SER A 83 -27.53 -1.49 -19.71
CA SER A 83 -27.70 -0.63 -18.52
C SER A 83 -27.39 -1.38 -17.21
N GLU A 84 -27.81 -2.65 -17.09
CA GLU A 84 -27.46 -3.51 -15.95
C GLU A 84 -25.95 -3.75 -15.86
N ILE A 85 -25.30 -4.07 -16.98
CA ILE A 85 -23.83 -4.23 -17.04
C ILE A 85 -23.12 -2.95 -16.57
N ARG A 86 -23.54 -1.79 -17.09
CA ARG A 86 -23.00 -0.48 -16.69
C ARG A 86 -23.14 -0.25 -15.18
N GLN A 87 -24.29 -0.60 -14.61
CA GLN A 87 -24.51 -0.49 -13.18
C GLN A 87 -23.61 -1.44 -12.37
N HIS A 88 -23.41 -2.68 -12.84
CA HIS A 88 -22.47 -3.62 -12.21
C HIS A 88 -21.02 -3.14 -12.26
N VAL A 89 -20.59 -2.56 -13.39
CA VAL A 89 -19.26 -1.95 -13.52
C VAL A 89 -19.09 -0.81 -12.52
N LEU A 90 -20.08 0.08 -12.39
CA LEU A 90 -20.06 1.19 -11.43
C LEU A 90 -20.01 0.69 -9.97
N ASN A 91 -20.84 -0.30 -9.65
CA ASN A 91 -20.91 -0.91 -8.31
C ASN A 91 -19.61 -1.66 -7.94
N THR A 92 -18.83 -2.10 -8.92
CA THR A 92 -17.53 -2.76 -8.69
C THR A 92 -16.39 -1.74 -8.61
N THR A 93 -16.44 -0.72 -9.45
CA THR A 93 -15.38 0.30 -9.55
C THR A 93 -15.25 1.10 -8.25
N ARG A 94 -16.37 1.47 -7.62
CA ARG A 94 -16.36 2.25 -6.37
C ARG A 94 -15.67 1.52 -5.21
N PRO A 95 -16.07 0.30 -4.82
CA PRO A 95 -15.42 -0.45 -3.73
C PRO A 95 -13.94 -0.73 -4.00
N VAL A 96 -13.59 -1.07 -5.25
CA VAL A 96 -12.20 -1.36 -5.62
C VAL A 96 -11.33 -0.11 -5.46
N ASN A 97 -11.77 1.04 -5.97
CA ASN A 97 -11.05 2.30 -5.78
C ASN A 97 -10.93 2.67 -4.29
N ASN A 98 -12.02 2.56 -3.52
CA ASN A 98 -12.01 2.88 -2.09
C ASN A 98 -11.05 1.97 -1.30
N LEU A 99 -11.02 0.67 -1.60
CA LEU A 99 -10.11 -0.28 -0.95
C LEU A 99 -8.65 0.05 -1.26
N LEU A 100 -8.35 0.33 -2.53
CA LEU A 100 -7.00 0.70 -2.99
C LEU A 100 -6.54 2.04 -2.39
N ASP A 101 -7.43 3.04 -2.33
CA ASP A 101 -7.14 4.33 -1.71
C ASP A 101 -6.93 4.19 -0.21
N MET A 102 -7.74 3.39 0.49
CA MET A 102 -7.57 3.13 1.93
C MET A 102 -6.27 2.37 2.21
N ALA A 103 -5.93 1.39 1.37
CA ALA A 103 -4.67 0.68 1.46
C ALA A 103 -3.47 1.63 1.28
N ARG A 104 -3.57 2.61 0.35
CA ARG A 104 -2.56 3.66 0.15
C ARG A 104 -2.45 4.64 1.32
N ILE A 105 -3.57 4.99 1.97
CA ILE A 105 -3.60 5.86 3.16
C ILE A 105 -2.90 5.17 4.34
N GLN A 106 -3.24 3.91 4.62
CA GLN A 106 -2.63 3.15 5.71
C GLN A 106 -1.11 3.02 5.57
N SER A 107 -0.62 2.97 4.33
CA SER A 107 0.81 2.94 4.01
C SER A 107 1.54 4.29 4.08
N GLY A 108 0.86 5.39 4.44
CA GLY A 108 1.46 6.73 4.48
C GLY A 108 1.74 7.36 3.10
N GLY A 109 1.27 6.75 2.00
CA GLY A 109 1.56 7.14 0.62
C GLY A 109 0.68 8.24 0.04
N PHE A 110 -0.03 9.02 0.87
CA PHE A 110 -0.97 10.04 0.39
C PHE A 110 -0.24 11.31 -0.07
N ASN A 111 0.25 11.30 -1.32
CA ASN A 111 0.69 12.51 -2.00
C ASN A 111 -0.53 13.33 -2.42
N LEU A 112 -0.89 14.34 -1.63
CA LEU A 112 -1.84 15.39 -2.03
C LEU A 112 -1.29 16.09 -3.29
N LYS A 113 -1.72 15.66 -4.47
CA LYS A 113 -1.58 16.48 -5.68
C LYS A 113 -2.54 17.66 -5.54
N ARG A 114 -2.04 18.76 -5.00
CA ARG A 114 -2.73 20.04 -4.99
C ARG A 114 -2.86 20.50 -6.45
N VAL A 115 -4.00 20.24 -7.06
CA VAL A 115 -4.30 20.76 -8.39
C VAL A 115 -4.61 22.25 -8.21
N ALA A 116 -3.63 23.10 -8.50
CA ALA A 116 -3.87 24.53 -8.59
C ALA A 116 -4.83 24.76 -9.77
N HIS A 117 -6.06 25.17 -9.48
CA HIS A 117 -6.93 25.74 -10.50
C HIS A 117 -6.51 27.20 -10.74
N PRO A 118 -6.32 27.61 -12.01
CA PRO A 118 -6.09 29.01 -12.38
C PRO A 118 -7.33 29.88 -12.18
#